data_AF-A0A5R9CI27-F1
#
_entry.id   AF-A0A5R9CI27-F1
#
_cell.length_a   1.000
_cell.length_b   1.000
_cell.length_c   1.000
_cell.angle_alpha   90.00
_cell.angle_beta   90.00
_cell.angle_gamma   90.00
#
_symmetry.space_group_name_H-M   'P 1'
#
loop_
_entity.id
_entity.type
_entity.pdbx_description
1 polymer ?
#
loop_
_entity_poly.entity_id
_entity_poly.type
_entity_poly.pdbx_seq_one_letter_code
_entity_poly.pdbx_strand_id
1 'polypeptide(L)'
;MLIDIVFNDAFARSLKYYYEQREIERQVISLPLFLGLGDIAQVNLLETRKTLLRIRNTHEPSGNSGTLYQMIVTGAADLQAAAAAGESLRIWWTDLPDDLCGFIWLCEELKGFKAPISMVHVPLTLTQGNTLYQLDSISDLTPPDFDNHHIFRLETQLTQETRLAYSNQWRALKRDNTPVRVVLNGHLLSQPIDFYDRFLLANLSRRQAVEIDEAISNTISFGPSGVPDWWYRHRIDYLVSNKVLAFQEGHHDRVGFV
;
A
#
# COMPACT_ATOMS: atom_id res chain seq x y z
N MET A 1 11.56 -22.54 -7.74
CA MET A 1 11.22 -21.43 -8.65
C MET A 1 11.56 -20.10 -7.97
N LEU A 2 11.63 -18.97 -8.67
CA LEU A 2 11.67 -17.65 -8.02
C LEU A 2 10.27 -17.06 -8.03
N ILE A 3 9.82 -16.55 -6.89
CA ILE A 3 8.46 -16.05 -6.65
C ILE A 3 8.54 -14.58 -6.26
N ASP A 4 7.77 -13.74 -6.94
CA ASP A 4 7.64 -12.33 -6.60
C ASP A 4 6.55 -12.12 -5.55
N ILE A 5 6.87 -11.39 -4.48
CA ILE A 5 5.94 -10.99 -3.44
C ILE A 5 5.70 -9.49 -3.54
N VAL A 6 4.44 -9.09 -3.62
CA VAL A 6 4.03 -7.69 -3.78
C VAL A 6 2.88 -7.34 -2.84
N PHE A 7 2.76 -6.07 -2.45
CA PHE A 7 1.74 -5.59 -1.51
C PHE A 7 0.59 -4.81 -2.18
N ASN A 8 0.59 -4.74 -3.51
CA ASN A 8 -0.42 -4.03 -4.29
C ASN A 8 -0.98 -4.95 -5.40
N ASP A 9 -2.31 -5.07 -5.50
CA ASP A 9 -2.97 -5.98 -6.45
C ASP A 9 -2.93 -5.48 -7.90
N ALA A 10 -2.94 -4.15 -8.11
CA ALA A 10 -2.79 -3.57 -9.43
C ALA A 10 -1.36 -3.77 -9.96
N PHE A 11 -0.36 -3.55 -9.10
CA PHE A 11 1.04 -3.83 -9.43
C PHE A 11 1.28 -5.33 -9.73
N ALA A 12 0.66 -6.22 -8.95
CA ALA A 12 0.72 -7.66 -9.20
C ALA A 12 0.23 -8.02 -10.61
N ARG A 13 -0.84 -7.37 -11.08
CA ARG A 13 -1.38 -7.56 -12.44
C ARG A 13 -0.42 -7.04 -13.50
N SER A 14 0.13 -5.83 -13.31
CA SER A 14 1.13 -5.27 -14.23
C SER A 14 2.37 -6.16 -14.35
N LEU A 15 2.86 -6.70 -13.23
CA LEU A 15 4.03 -7.58 -13.20
C LEU A 15 3.76 -8.93 -13.86
N LYS A 16 2.60 -9.56 -13.59
CA LYS A 16 2.17 -10.79 -14.28
C LYS A 16 2.08 -10.59 -15.79
N TYR A 17 1.43 -9.51 -16.21
CA TYR A 17 1.31 -9.18 -17.63
C TYR A 17 2.68 -8.95 -18.28
N TYR A 18 3.62 -8.27 -17.60
CA TYR A 18 5.00 -8.13 -18.09
C TYR A 18 5.68 -9.47 -18.35
N TYR A 19 5.51 -10.44 -17.44
CA TYR A 19 6.07 -11.79 -17.58
C TYR A 19 5.39 -12.59 -18.70
N GLU A 20 4.06 -12.52 -18.81
CA GLU A 20 3.29 -13.16 -19.88
C GLU A 20 3.76 -12.68 -21.26
N GLN A 21 3.95 -11.37 -21.45
CA GLN A 21 4.43 -10.80 -22.72
C GLN A 21 5.85 -11.26 -23.11
N ARG A 22 6.62 -11.82 -22.18
CA ARG A 22 8.01 -12.28 -22.38
C ARG A 22 8.17 -13.79 -22.23
N GLU A 23 7.06 -14.52 -22.10
CA GLU A 23 7.06 -15.97 -21.90
C GLU A 23 7.92 -16.40 -20.69
N ILE A 24 7.96 -15.56 -19.65
CA ILE A 24 8.69 -15.85 -18.41
C ILE A 24 7.73 -16.54 -17.45
N GLU A 25 8.01 -17.81 -17.13
CA GLU A 25 7.28 -18.52 -16.09
C GLU A 25 7.68 -17.98 -14.71
N ARG A 26 6.78 -17.20 -14.10
CA ARG A 26 6.99 -16.59 -12.79
C ARG A 26 5.69 -16.53 -12.01
N GLN A 27 5.74 -17.01 -10.77
CA GLN A 27 4.64 -16.83 -9.83
C GLN A 27 4.73 -15.45 -9.16
N VAL A 28 3.60 -14.77 -9.06
CA VAL A 28 3.46 -13.51 -8.33
C VAL A 28 2.38 -13.67 -7.26
N ILE A 29 2.78 -13.55 -6.00
CA ILE A 29 1.90 -13.56 -4.83
C ILE A 29 1.61 -12.11 -4.42
N SER A 30 0.32 -11.76 -4.38
CA SER A 30 -0.15 -10.44 -4.00
C SER A 30 -0.76 -10.47 -2.59
N LEU A 31 -0.26 -9.62 -1.70
CA LEU A 31 -0.66 -9.51 -0.29
C LEU A 31 -1.04 -8.05 0.07
N PRO A 32 -2.13 -7.50 -0.51
CA PRO A 32 -2.61 -6.15 -0.20
C PRO A 32 -3.27 -6.12 1.18
N LEU A 33 -2.43 -6.11 2.20
CA LEU A 33 -2.81 -6.14 3.60
C LEU A 33 -3.15 -4.74 4.14
N PHE A 34 -2.85 -3.65 3.44
CA PHE A 34 -3.11 -2.30 3.92
C PHE A 34 -2.54 -2.06 5.34
N LEU A 35 -1.33 -2.60 5.61
CA LEU A 35 -0.66 -2.50 6.91
C LEU A 35 -0.26 -1.07 7.28
N GLY A 36 -0.28 -0.15 6.31
CA GLY A 36 -0.27 1.29 6.58
C GLY A 36 -1.45 1.77 7.44
N LEU A 37 -2.52 0.96 7.56
CA LEU A 37 -3.79 1.35 8.15
C LEU A 37 -4.29 0.32 9.20
N GLY A 38 -4.95 0.83 10.24
CA GLY A 38 -5.70 0.06 11.24
C GLY A 38 -4.83 -0.70 12.24
N ASP A 39 -5.43 -1.70 12.90
CA ASP A 39 -4.77 -2.49 13.94
C ASP A 39 -3.81 -3.53 13.34
N ILE A 40 -2.54 -3.48 13.73
CA ILE A 40 -1.50 -4.46 13.38
C ILE A 40 -0.96 -5.22 14.61
N ALA A 41 -1.45 -4.92 15.82
CA ALA A 41 -0.98 -5.55 17.04
C ALA A 41 -1.49 -6.97 17.21
N GLN A 42 -2.66 -7.30 16.62
CA GLN A 42 -3.29 -8.61 16.75
C GLN A 42 -2.37 -9.76 16.31
N VAL A 43 -2.61 -10.92 16.92
CA VAL A 43 -1.91 -12.16 16.55
C VAL A 43 -2.32 -12.61 15.15
N ASN A 44 -3.62 -12.53 14.83
CA ASN A 44 -4.12 -12.83 13.49
C ASN A 44 -4.35 -11.54 12.71
N LEU A 45 -3.35 -11.14 11.92
CA LEU A 45 -3.43 -9.95 11.08
C LEU A 45 -4.57 -10.04 10.06
N LEU A 46 -4.80 -11.21 9.44
CA LEU A 46 -5.83 -11.37 8.40
C LEU A 46 -7.23 -11.03 8.92
N GLU A 47 -7.56 -11.40 10.15
CA GLU A 47 -8.86 -11.07 10.74
C GLU A 47 -9.08 -9.55 10.88
N THR A 48 -8.04 -8.80 11.25
CA THR A 48 -8.14 -7.33 11.33
C THR A 48 -8.41 -6.68 9.98
N ARG A 49 -8.00 -7.33 8.89
CA ARG A 49 -8.17 -6.80 7.53
C ARG A 49 -9.61 -6.88 7.07
N LYS A 50 -10.43 -7.81 7.57
CA LYS A 50 -11.85 -7.94 7.17
C LYS A 50 -12.61 -6.61 7.32
N THR A 51 -12.38 -5.88 8.41
CA THR A 51 -13.03 -4.59 8.64
C THR A 51 -12.55 -3.54 7.64
N LEU A 52 -11.24 -3.44 7.38
CA LEU A 52 -10.70 -2.49 6.41
C LEU A 52 -11.16 -2.79 4.98
N LEU A 53 -11.16 -4.07 4.58
CA LEU A 53 -11.63 -4.47 3.26
C LEU A 53 -13.13 -4.19 3.06
N ARG A 54 -13.93 -4.27 4.14
CA ARG A 54 -15.34 -3.85 4.10
C ARG A 54 -15.48 -2.33 3.92
N ILE A 55 -14.68 -1.53 4.64
CA ILE A 55 -14.66 -0.07 4.48
C ILE A 55 -14.27 0.30 3.04
N ARG A 56 -13.21 -0.30 2.51
CA ARG A 56 -12.80 -0.13 1.11
C ARG A 56 -13.96 -0.41 0.14
N ASN A 57 -14.64 -1.54 0.29
CA ASN A 57 -15.74 -1.93 -0.60
C ASN A 57 -16.97 -0.99 -0.53
N THR A 58 -17.18 -0.28 0.58
CA THR A 58 -18.21 0.77 0.66
C THR A 58 -17.93 1.93 -0.29
N HIS A 59 -16.65 2.21 -0.58
CA HIS A 59 -16.22 3.34 -1.40
C HIS A 59 -15.68 2.94 -2.78
N GLU A 60 -15.38 1.65 -2.99
CA GLU A 60 -14.99 1.06 -4.27
C GLU A 60 -15.88 -0.16 -4.59
N PRO A 61 -17.14 0.04 -4.99
CA PRO A 61 -18.13 -1.04 -5.10
C PRO A 61 -17.80 -2.08 -6.18
N SER A 62 -16.90 -1.77 -7.11
CA SER A 62 -16.38 -2.71 -8.10
C SER A 62 -15.45 -3.78 -7.50
N GLY A 63 -14.95 -3.58 -6.27
CA GLY A 63 -14.04 -4.49 -5.59
C GLY A 63 -14.76 -5.49 -4.69
N ASN A 64 -14.86 -6.77 -5.08
CA ASN A 64 -15.41 -7.80 -4.18
C ASN A 64 -14.47 -8.07 -3.00
N SER A 65 -14.75 -7.47 -1.83
CA SER A 65 -13.98 -7.66 -0.60
C SER A 65 -13.80 -9.13 -0.18
N GLY A 66 -14.77 -10.00 -0.46
CA GLY A 66 -14.67 -11.44 -0.20
C GLY A 66 -13.63 -12.11 -1.10
N THR A 67 -13.62 -11.77 -2.39
CA THR A 67 -12.61 -12.26 -3.34
C THR A 67 -11.21 -11.78 -2.97
N LEU A 68 -11.08 -10.51 -2.60
CA LEU A 68 -9.80 -9.93 -2.19
C LEU A 68 -9.29 -10.55 -0.89
N TYR A 69 -10.16 -10.73 0.10
CA TYR A 69 -9.81 -11.42 1.34
C TYR A 69 -9.33 -12.85 1.07
N GLN A 70 -10.05 -13.61 0.22
CA GLN A 70 -9.67 -14.97 -0.13
C GLN A 70 -8.34 -15.01 -0.88
N MET A 71 -8.08 -14.05 -1.77
CA MET A 71 -6.79 -13.91 -2.47
C MET A 71 -5.65 -13.72 -1.47
N ILE A 72 -5.83 -12.87 -0.45
CA ILE A 72 -4.83 -12.64 0.59
C ILE A 72 -4.60 -13.92 1.41
N VAL A 73 -5.67 -14.61 1.82
CA VAL A 73 -5.57 -15.86 2.60
C VAL A 73 -4.80 -16.93 1.81
N THR A 74 -5.15 -17.14 0.54
CA THR A 74 -4.47 -18.10 -0.32
C THR A 74 -3.02 -17.68 -0.55
N GLY A 75 -2.76 -16.41 -0.87
CA GLY A 75 -1.41 -15.90 -1.08
C GLY A 75 -0.51 -16.03 0.16
N ALA A 76 -1.07 -15.84 1.36
CA ALA A 76 -0.33 -16.03 2.61
C ALA A 76 0.03 -17.51 2.83
N ALA A 77 -0.88 -18.43 2.51
CA ALA A 77 -0.61 -19.86 2.58
C ALA A 77 0.46 -20.29 1.55
N ASP A 78 0.36 -19.80 0.31
CA ASP A 78 1.32 -20.08 -0.75
C ASP A 78 2.72 -19.56 -0.40
N LEU A 79 2.81 -18.35 0.17
CA LEU A 79 4.07 -17.78 0.66
C LEU A 79 4.71 -18.67 1.74
N GLN A 80 3.93 -19.15 2.72
CA GLN A 80 4.44 -20.02 3.78
C GLN A 80 4.93 -21.36 3.21
N ALA A 81 4.19 -21.94 2.26
CA ALA A 81 4.57 -23.17 1.59
C ALA A 81 5.88 -23.00 0.78
N ALA A 82 5.99 -21.93 -0.01
CA ALA A 82 7.17 -21.60 -0.79
C ALA A 82 8.40 -21.37 0.11
N ALA A 83 8.23 -20.61 1.19
CA ALA A 83 9.31 -20.35 2.15
C ALA A 83 9.76 -21.64 2.86
N ALA A 84 8.83 -22.53 3.24
CA ALA A 84 9.14 -23.82 3.85
C ALA A 84 9.87 -24.78 2.89
N ALA A 85 9.51 -24.73 1.60
CA ALA A 85 10.18 -25.47 0.53
C ALA A 85 11.57 -24.89 0.16
N GLY A 86 11.94 -23.73 0.71
CA GLY A 86 13.21 -23.08 0.41
C GLY A 86 13.27 -22.44 -0.98
N GLU A 87 12.12 -22.11 -1.57
CA GLU A 87 12.06 -21.42 -2.85
C GLU A 87 12.63 -20.00 -2.75
N SER A 88 13.12 -19.47 -3.87
CA SER A 88 13.65 -18.10 -3.89
C SER A 88 12.50 -17.11 -3.91
N LEU A 89 12.60 -16.05 -3.11
CA LEU A 89 11.58 -15.00 -3.00
C LEU A 89 12.20 -13.65 -3.39
N ARG A 90 11.48 -12.85 -4.19
CA ARG A 90 11.84 -11.45 -4.47
C ARG A 90 10.72 -10.54 -3.97
N ILE A 91 11.04 -9.64 -3.05
CA ILE A 91 10.05 -8.74 -2.44
C ILE A 91 10.12 -7.36 -3.09
N TRP A 92 8.99 -6.86 -3.57
CA TRP A 92 8.89 -5.53 -4.19
C TRP A 92 8.27 -4.53 -3.22
N TRP A 93 8.89 -3.36 -3.10
CA TRP A 93 8.39 -2.31 -2.20
C TRP A 93 8.89 -0.92 -2.60
N THR A 94 8.20 0.11 -2.12
CA THR A 94 8.56 1.53 -2.21
C THR A 94 8.60 2.16 -0.82
N ASP A 95 9.06 3.41 -0.73
CA ASP A 95 8.97 4.21 0.50
C ASP A 95 7.55 4.70 0.84
N LEU A 96 6.51 4.23 0.13
CA LEU A 96 5.13 4.46 0.55
C LEU A 96 4.82 3.64 1.81
N PRO A 97 3.99 4.17 2.73
CA PRO A 97 3.79 3.55 4.03
C PRO A 97 3.28 2.11 3.96
N ASP A 98 2.37 1.80 3.02
CA ASP A 98 1.80 0.47 2.94
C ASP A 98 2.80 -0.58 2.44
N ASP A 99 3.55 -0.25 1.38
CA ASP A 99 4.59 -1.12 0.83
C ASP A 99 5.71 -1.36 1.87
N LEU A 100 6.17 -0.30 2.53
CA LEU A 100 7.20 -0.42 3.56
C LEU A 100 6.70 -1.22 4.77
N CYS A 101 5.46 -1.01 5.22
CA CYS A 101 4.85 -1.83 6.27
C CYS A 101 4.76 -3.31 5.86
N GLY A 102 4.34 -3.59 4.63
CA GLY A 102 4.32 -4.93 4.04
C GLY A 102 5.69 -5.58 4.04
N PHE A 103 6.71 -4.86 3.57
CA PHE A 103 8.08 -5.34 3.49
C PHE A 103 8.67 -5.71 4.86
N ILE A 104 8.55 -4.83 5.85
CA ILE A 104 9.11 -5.10 7.19
C ILE A 104 8.30 -6.14 7.96
N TRP A 105 6.98 -6.22 7.75
CA TRP A 105 6.15 -7.30 8.27
C TRP A 105 6.62 -8.63 7.70
N LEU A 106 6.84 -8.70 6.39
CA LEU A 106 7.28 -9.92 5.73
C LEU A 106 8.68 -10.36 6.21
N CYS A 107 9.56 -9.41 6.55
CA CYS A 107 10.84 -9.73 7.20
C CYS A 107 10.65 -10.42 8.56
N GLU A 108 9.64 -10.04 9.36
CA GLU A 108 9.29 -10.73 10.61
C GLU A 108 8.74 -12.13 10.34
N GLU A 109 7.81 -12.28 9.40
CA GLU A 109 7.22 -13.58 9.06
C GLU A 109 8.28 -14.57 8.54
N LEU A 110 9.22 -14.07 7.73
CA LEU A 110 10.25 -14.90 7.10
C LEU A 110 11.51 -15.10 7.95
N LYS A 111 11.58 -14.55 9.17
CA LYS A 111 12.81 -14.58 10.00
C LYS A 111 13.34 -15.98 10.32
N GLY A 112 12.44 -16.97 10.37
CA GLY A 112 12.78 -18.37 10.67
C GLY A 112 13.13 -19.21 9.44
N PHE A 113 12.91 -18.68 8.23
CA PHE A 113 13.08 -19.41 6.99
C PHE A 113 14.47 -19.17 6.39
N LYS A 114 15.00 -20.23 5.78
CA LYS A 114 16.31 -20.25 5.08
C LYS A 114 16.20 -19.99 3.57
N ALA A 115 14.99 -19.70 3.08
CA ALA A 115 14.75 -19.33 1.69
C ALA A 115 15.72 -18.22 1.24
N PRO A 116 16.29 -18.29 0.02
CA PRO A 116 16.99 -17.15 -0.58
C PRO A 116 16.01 -16.02 -0.81
N ILE A 117 16.31 -14.82 -0.31
CA ILE A 117 15.44 -13.65 -0.44
C ILE A 117 16.22 -12.49 -1.03
N SER A 118 15.66 -11.91 -2.09
CA SER A 118 16.08 -10.63 -2.65
C SER A 118 14.97 -9.59 -2.50
N MET A 119 15.32 -8.33 -2.71
CA MET A 119 14.37 -7.23 -2.71
C MET A 119 14.59 -6.31 -3.91
N VAL A 120 13.51 -5.71 -4.39
CA VAL A 120 13.53 -4.59 -5.34
C VAL A 120 12.91 -3.39 -4.62
N HIS A 121 13.76 -2.46 -4.21
CA HIS A 121 13.32 -1.17 -3.65
C HIS A 121 13.13 -0.20 -4.81
N VAL A 122 11.88 0.06 -5.17
CA VAL A 122 11.50 0.94 -6.27
C VAL A 122 11.50 2.39 -5.78
N PRO A 123 12.30 3.29 -6.39
CA PRO A 123 12.29 4.69 -6.02
C PRO A 123 10.98 5.36 -6.46
N LEU A 124 10.45 6.25 -5.63
CA LEU A 124 9.24 7.02 -5.96
C LEU A 124 9.48 8.11 -7.00
N THR A 125 10.75 8.44 -7.28
CA THR A 125 11.12 9.36 -8.35
C THR A 125 11.94 8.63 -9.40
N LEU A 126 11.47 8.69 -10.65
CA LEU A 126 12.14 8.13 -11.82
C LEU A 126 12.52 9.24 -12.79
N THR A 127 13.54 8.98 -13.61
CA THR A 127 13.98 9.89 -14.69
C THR A 127 13.62 9.30 -16.04
N GLN A 128 13.00 10.11 -16.91
CA GLN A 128 12.79 9.79 -18.32
C GLN A 128 13.29 10.96 -19.19
N GLY A 129 14.45 10.79 -19.83
CA GLY A 129 15.11 11.89 -20.52
C GLY A 129 15.42 13.06 -19.57
N ASN A 130 14.81 14.22 -19.81
CA ASN A 130 14.97 15.43 -18.98
C ASN A 130 13.79 15.67 -18.01
N THR A 131 12.89 14.70 -17.86
CA THR A 131 11.69 14.82 -17.01
C THR A 131 11.83 13.93 -15.78
N LEU A 132 11.43 14.48 -14.63
CA LEU A 132 11.21 13.70 -13.41
C LEU A 132 9.77 13.21 -13.37
N TYR A 133 9.60 11.92 -13.13
CA TYR A 133 8.31 11.27 -12.92
C TYR A 133 8.19 10.88 -11.45
N GLN A 134 7.09 11.27 -10.82
CA GLN A 134 6.75 10.90 -9.44
C GLN A 134 5.73 9.78 -9.46
N LEU A 135 5.96 8.73 -8.68
CA LEU A 135 5.02 7.65 -8.44
C LEU A 135 4.22 7.97 -7.18
N ASP A 136 2.90 8.02 -7.31
CA ASP A 136 1.99 8.10 -6.16
C ASP A 136 1.69 6.69 -5.63
N SER A 137 1.89 5.67 -6.47
CA SER A 137 1.79 4.26 -6.16
C SER A 137 2.78 3.44 -6.98
N ILE A 138 3.27 2.31 -6.43
CA ILE A 138 4.04 1.33 -7.22
C ILE A 138 3.25 0.80 -8.41
N SER A 139 1.91 0.82 -8.34
CA SER A 139 1.02 0.42 -9.45
C SER A 139 1.07 1.35 -10.66
N ASP A 140 1.65 2.54 -10.52
CA ASP A 140 1.80 3.49 -11.62
C ASP A 140 2.86 3.00 -12.63
N LEU A 141 3.69 2.02 -12.23
CA LEU A 141 4.59 1.32 -13.14
C LEU A 141 3.82 0.45 -14.13
N THR A 142 4.02 0.75 -15.41
CA THR A 142 3.52 -0.04 -16.53
C THR A 142 4.58 -1.02 -17.04
N PRO A 143 4.21 -2.05 -17.82
CA PRO A 143 5.17 -3.03 -18.35
C PRO A 143 6.35 -2.41 -19.12
N PRO A 144 6.17 -1.36 -19.95
CA PRO A 144 7.30 -0.64 -20.55
C PRO A 144 8.24 0.01 -19.53
N ASP A 145 7.73 0.49 -18.39
CA ASP A 145 8.52 1.21 -17.39
C ASP A 145 9.56 0.30 -16.72
N PHE A 146 9.25 -0.98 -16.57
CA PHE A 146 10.20 -1.96 -16.04
C PHE A 146 11.50 -2.01 -16.85
N ASP A 147 11.41 -1.93 -18.18
CA ASP A 147 12.57 -1.95 -19.07
C ASP A 147 13.19 -0.56 -19.19
N ASN A 148 12.36 0.48 -19.40
CA ASN A 148 12.78 1.86 -19.62
C ASN A 148 13.58 2.42 -18.42
N HIS A 149 13.17 2.05 -17.21
CA HIS A 149 13.82 2.48 -15.97
C HIS A 149 14.69 1.40 -15.35
N HIS A 150 14.90 0.29 -16.06
CA HIS A 150 15.75 -0.82 -15.63
C HIS A 150 15.43 -1.32 -14.20
N ILE A 151 14.14 -1.40 -13.86
CA ILE A 151 13.67 -1.62 -12.48
C ILE A 151 14.23 -2.94 -11.90
N PHE A 152 14.34 -3.99 -12.70
CA PHE A 152 14.91 -5.28 -12.28
C PHE A 152 16.40 -5.20 -11.88
N ARG A 153 17.15 -4.17 -12.32
CA ARG A 153 18.56 -3.98 -11.90
C ARG A 153 18.69 -3.43 -10.48
N LEU A 154 17.59 -2.98 -9.88
CA LEU A 154 17.55 -2.54 -8.48
C LEU A 154 17.49 -3.72 -7.51
N GLU A 155 17.40 -4.96 -8.02
CA GLU A 155 17.39 -6.15 -7.19
C GLU A 155 18.68 -6.28 -6.38
N THR A 156 18.53 -6.45 -5.08
CA THR A 156 19.64 -6.69 -4.14
C THR A 156 19.31 -7.88 -3.23
N GLN A 157 20.36 -8.57 -2.77
CA GLN A 157 20.19 -9.67 -1.81
C GLN A 157 19.78 -9.13 -0.44
N LEU A 158 18.76 -9.75 0.16
CA LEU A 158 18.27 -9.37 1.48
C LEU A 158 18.90 -10.30 2.54
N THR A 159 19.98 -9.81 3.15
CA THR A 159 20.74 -10.59 4.14
C THR A 159 19.90 -10.93 5.38
N GLN A 160 20.30 -11.98 6.11
CA GLN A 160 19.64 -12.34 7.37
C GLN A 160 19.72 -11.21 8.41
N GLU A 161 20.84 -10.51 8.49
CA GLU A 161 21.03 -9.38 9.42
C GLU A 161 20.07 -8.23 9.10
N THR A 162 19.97 -7.87 7.81
CA THR A 162 19.03 -6.84 7.34
C THR A 162 17.58 -7.24 7.63
N ARG A 163 17.20 -8.51 7.41
CA ARG A 163 15.85 -9.03 7.76
C ARG A 163 15.57 -8.89 9.25
N LEU A 164 16.53 -9.25 10.11
CA LEU A 164 16.39 -9.13 11.56
C LEU A 164 16.25 -7.65 12.01
N ALA A 165 16.94 -6.72 11.36
CA ALA A 165 16.80 -5.29 11.63
C ALA A 165 15.38 -4.79 11.31
N TYR A 166 14.85 -5.11 10.12
CA TYR A 166 13.48 -4.75 9.73
C TYR A 166 12.41 -5.46 10.57
N SER A 167 12.64 -6.72 10.93
CA SER A 167 11.82 -7.48 11.89
C SER A 167 11.71 -6.75 13.24
N ASN A 168 12.79 -6.16 13.75
CA ASN A 168 12.75 -5.36 14.99
C ASN A 168 11.94 -4.06 14.81
N GLN A 169 12.05 -3.40 13.66
CA GLN A 169 11.24 -2.22 13.32
C GLN A 169 9.74 -2.56 13.29
N TRP A 170 9.38 -3.69 12.67
CA TRP A 170 8.00 -4.19 12.68
C TRP A 170 7.48 -4.42 14.10
N ARG A 171 8.26 -5.06 14.98
CA ARG A 171 7.88 -5.24 16.39
C ARG A 171 7.73 -3.92 17.15
N ALA A 172 8.50 -2.89 16.80
CA ALA A 172 8.30 -1.54 17.36
C ALA A 172 6.96 -0.94 16.90
N LEU A 173 6.64 -1.02 15.62
CA LEU A 173 5.36 -0.53 15.07
C LEU A 173 4.15 -1.28 15.63
N LYS A 174 4.26 -2.61 15.83
CA LYS A 174 3.22 -3.40 16.49
C LYS A 174 2.99 -2.99 17.95
N ARG A 175 4.02 -2.52 18.65
CA ARG A 175 3.91 -2.05 20.05
C ARG A 175 3.26 -0.67 20.13
N ASP A 176 3.58 0.23 19.20
CA ASP A 176 2.95 1.54 19.09
C ASP A 176 1.48 1.40 18.66
N ASN A 177 1.25 0.75 17.53
CA ASN A 177 -0.05 0.45 16.94
C ASN A 177 -0.97 1.65 16.64
N THR A 178 -0.49 2.90 16.66
CA THR A 178 -1.33 4.05 16.29
C THR A 178 -1.83 3.90 14.82
N PRO A 179 -3.12 4.13 14.52
CA PRO A 179 -3.83 3.52 13.39
C PRO A 179 -3.39 3.89 11.97
N VAL A 180 -2.59 4.94 11.78
CA VAL A 180 -2.08 5.34 10.46
C VAL A 180 -0.57 5.27 10.49
N ARG A 181 0.07 4.75 9.45
CA ARG A 181 1.53 4.79 9.30
C ARG A 181 1.89 5.73 8.18
N VAL A 182 2.95 6.48 8.39
CA VAL A 182 3.45 7.48 7.47
C VAL A 182 4.96 7.38 7.38
N VAL A 183 5.53 7.73 6.23
CA VAL A 183 6.98 7.84 6.05
C VAL A 183 7.32 9.32 6.00
N LEU A 184 8.01 9.82 7.03
CA LEU A 184 8.46 11.22 7.11
C LEU A 184 9.98 11.25 7.12
N ASN A 185 10.57 11.87 6.11
CA ASN A 185 12.04 11.93 5.93
C ASN A 185 12.69 10.54 6.01
N GLY A 186 12.06 9.52 5.42
CA GLY A 186 12.53 8.12 5.46
C GLY A 186 12.24 7.37 6.77
N HIS A 187 11.57 7.99 7.74
CA HIS A 187 11.19 7.34 8.99
C HIS A 187 9.73 6.87 8.95
N LEU A 188 9.53 5.56 9.08
CA LEU A 188 8.20 4.97 9.26
C LEU A 188 7.70 5.20 10.69
N LEU A 189 6.62 5.96 10.82
CA LEU A 189 6.04 6.39 12.09
C LEU A 189 4.55 6.07 12.13
N SER A 190 4.05 5.69 13.30
CA SER A 190 2.61 5.60 13.54
C SER A 190 2.05 6.98 13.94
N GLN A 191 0.85 7.29 13.48
CA GLN A 191 0.18 8.60 13.58
C GLN A 191 -1.32 8.42 13.83
N PRO A 192 -1.98 9.40 14.47
CA PRO A 192 -3.42 9.39 14.69
C PRO A 192 -4.23 9.25 13.38
N ILE A 193 -5.47 8.77 13.51
CA ILE A 193 -6.34 8.49 12.35
C ILE A 193 -6.69 9.73 11.51
N ASP A 194 -6.57 10.92 12.10
CA ASP A 194 -6.85 12.21 11.45
C ASP A 194 -5.60 12.86 10.84
N PHE A 195 -4.45 12.17 10.85
CA PHE A 195 -3.17 12.74 10.39
C PHE A 195 -3.27 13.37 8.99
N TYR A 196 -3.92 12.65 8.07
CA TYR A 196 -4.09 13.06 6.68
C TYR A 196 -5.28 14.01 6.45
N ASP A 197 -6.22 14.13 7.41
CA ASP A 197 -7.41 14.96 7.27
C ASP A 197 -7.03 16.42 6.97
N ARG A 198 -5.92 16.90 7.54
CA ARG A 198 -5.43 18.28 7.30
C ARG A 198 -5.14 18.57 5.83
N PHE A 199 -4.63 17.60 5.07
CA PHE A 199 -4.28 17.78 3.65
C PHE A 199 -5.52 17.76 2.79
N LEU A 200 -6.48 16.88 3.13
CA LEU A 200 -7.80 16.86 2.52
C LEU A 200 -8.55 18.19 2.73
N LEU A 201 -8.61 18.66 3.98
CA LEU A 201 -9.31 19.90 4.33
C LEU A 201 -8.68 21.14 3.68
N ALA A 202 -7.37 21.12 3.41
CA ALA A 202 -6.68 22.20 2.70
C ALA A 202 -7.12 22.34 1.23
N ASN A 203 -7.66 21.27 0.64
CA ASN A 203 -8.20 21.26 -0.73
C ASN A 203 -9.70 21.61 -0.80
N LEU A 204 -10.33 21.95 0.34
CA LEU A 204 -11.73 22.39 0.39
C LEU A 204 -11.85 23.91 0.50
N SER A 205 -12.93 24.46 -0.06
CA SER A 205 -13.24 25.88 0.03
C SER A 205 -14.08 26.20 1.27
N ARG A 206 -13.76 27.31 1.95
CA ARG A 206 -14.59 27.86 3.04
C ARG A 206 -15.84 28.60 2.54
N ARG A 207 -15.96 28.85 1.23
CA ARG A 207 -17.04 29.66 0.65
C ARG A 207 -18.09 28.86 -0.10
N GLN A 208 -17.70 27.72 -0.67
CA GLN A 208 -18.57 26.89 -1.49
C GLN A 208 -18.19 25.43 -1.35
N ALA A 209 -19.14 24.53 -1.60
CA ALA A 209 -18.86 23.10 -1.67
C ALA A 209 -17.95 22.78 -2.87
N VAL A 210 -17.08 21.78 -2.69
CA VAL A 210 -16.12 21.27 -3.68
C VAL A 210 -16.49 19.82 -4.02
N GLU A 211 -16.24 19.40 -5.26
CA GLU A 211 -16.36 17.99 -5.66
C GLU A 211 -15.41 17.13 -4.83
N ILE A 212 -15.91 16.03 -4.27
CA ILE A 212 -15.12 15.13 -3.43
C ILE A 212 -13.93 14.56 -4.21
N ASP A 213 -14.16 14.16 -5.46
CA ASP A 213 -13.15 13.56 -6.31
C ASP A 213 -12.03 14.56 -6.66
N GLU A 214 -12.38 15.83 -6.88
CA GLU A 214 -11.41 16.92 -7.08
C GLU A 214 -10.56 17.14 -5.82
N ALA A 215 -11.20 17.20 -4.65
CA ALA A 215 -10.50 17.40 -3.39
C ALA A 215 -9.52 16.25 -3.08
N ILE A 216 -9.95 15.00 -3.30
CA ILE A 216 -9.12 13.80 -3.10
C ILE A 216 -7.97 13.77 -4.11
N SER A 217 -8.26 13.98 -5.39
CA SER A 217 -7.23 13.97 -6.45
C SER A 217 -6.16 15.04 -6.18
N ASN A 218 -6.55 16.27 -5.85
CA ASN A 218 -5.60 17.32 -5.49
C ASN A 218 -4.79 16.96 -4.23
N THR A 219 -5.41 16.29 -3.25
CA THR A 219 -4.73 15.85 -2.02
C THR A 219 -3.66 14.81 -2.31
N ILE A 220 -3.92 13.88 -3.23
CA ILE A 220 -2.96 12.84 -3.61
C ILE A 220 -1.85 13.42 -4.47
N SER A 221 -2.20 14.22 -5.50
CA SER A 221 -1.21 14.74 -6.45
C SER A 221 -0.29 15.82 -5.89
N PHE A 222 -0.73 16.58 -4.88
CA PHE A 222 0.04 17.71 -4.33
C PHE A 222 0.31 17.61 -2.83
N GLY A 223 -0.24 16.61 -2.15
CA GLY A 223 -0.02 16.34 -0.73
C GLY A 223 0.89 15.15 -0.49
N PRO A 224 0.99 14.67 0.76
CA PRO A 224 1.73 13.45 1.06
C PRO A 224 0.96 12.23 0.55
N SER A 225 1.53 11.52 -0.41
CA SER A 225 1.08 10.20 -0.84
C SER A 225 1.27 9.19 0.30
N GLY A 226 0.33 8.25 0.44
CA GLY A 226 0.48 7.17 1.43
C GLY A 226 -0.79 6.52 1.93
N VAL A 227 -1.95 7.05 1.55
CA VAL A 227 -3.25 6.40 1.76
C VAL A 227 -4.07 6.43 0.47
N PRO A 228 -4.87 5.39 0.19
CA PRO A 228 -5.66 5.29 -1.03
C PRO A 228 -6.92 6.17 -1.01
N ASP A 229 -7.46 6.48 -2.19
CA ASP A 229 -8.66 7.32 -2.39
C ASP A 229 -9.85 6.92 -1.51
N TRP A 230 -10.13 5.62 -1.43
CA TRP A 230 -11.23 5.08 -0.62
C TRP A 230 -11.10 5.43 0.86
N TRP A 231 -9.87 5.60 1.36
CA TRP A 231 -9.63 6.01 2.73
C TRP A 231 -10.03 7.47 2.94
N TYR A 232 -9.69 8.36 2.00
CA TYR A 232 -10.14 9.76 2.06
C TYR A 232 -11.67 9.87 1.98
N ARG A 233 -12.33 9.09 1.11
CA ARG A 233 -13.80 9.02 1.06
C ARG A 233 -14.38 8.61 2.41
N HIS A 234 -13.81 7.60 3.06
CA HIS A 234 -14.21 7.18 4.41
C HIS A 234 -14.01 8.30 5.45
N ARG A 235 -12.92 9.07 5.36
CA ARG A 235 -12.69 10.22 6.25
C ARG A 235 -13.68 11.35 6.02
N ILE A 236 -14.10 11.61 4.78
CA ILE A 236 -15.15 12.60 4.49
C ILE A 236 -16.45 12.24 5.18
N ASP A 237 -16.91 10.98 5.08
CA ASP A 237 -18.10 10.51 5.78
C ASP A 237 -17.98 10.69 7.30
N TYR A 238 -16.80 10.40 7.86
CA TYR A 238 -16.51 10.63 9.27
C TYR A 238 -16.61 12.12 9.63
N LEU A 239 -15.99 13.00 8.85
CA LEU A 239 -16.00 14.45 9.08
C LEU A 239 -17.41 15.05 8.95
N VAL A 240 -18.23 14.52 8.03
CA VAL A 240 -19.64 14.89 7.90
C VAL A 240 -20.44 14.43 9.12
N SER A 241 -20.25 13.18 9.56
CA SER A 241 -20.95 12.68 10.75
C SER A 241 -20.60 13.44 12.04
N ASN A 242 -19.41 14.06 12.08
CA ASN A 242 -18.94 14.90 13.19
C ASN A 242 -19.22 16.40 12.98
N LYS A 243 -19.97 16.78 11.94
CA LYS A 243 -20.35 18.17 11.64
C LYS A 243 -19.16 19.11 11.42
N VAL A 244 -18.02 18.57 10.99
CA VAL A 244 -16.91 19.40 10.46
C VAL A 244 -17.21 19.81 9.02
N LEU A 245 -17.80 18.89 8.27
CA LEU A 245 -18.23 19.07 6.89
C LEU A 245 -19.73 18.79 6.75
N ALA A 246 -20.33 19.24 5.65
CA ALA A 246 -21.68 18.86 5.23
C ALA A 246 -21.72 18.65 3.72
N PHE A 247 -22.51 17.67 3.29
CA PHE A 247 -22.87 17.52 1.89
C PHE A 247 -23.68 18.73 1.42
N GLN A 248 -23.45 19.16 0.19
CA GLN A 248 -24.27 20.18 -0.43
C GLN A 248 -25.71 19.66 -0.60
N GLU A 249 -26.71 20.51 -0.35
CA GLU A 249 -28.11 20.11 -0.50
C GLU A 249 -28.38 19.60 -1.93
N GLY A 250 -28.92 18.38 -2.03
CA GLY A 250 -29.18 17.71 -3.31
C GLY A 250 -27.97 17.06 -3.99
N HIS A 251 -26.77 17.14 -3.40
CA HIS A 251 -25.51 16.64 -3.98
C HIS A 251 -24.68 15.86 -2.96
N HIS A 252 -24.55 14.54 -3.16
CA HIS A 252 -23.76 13.65 -2.29
C HIS A 252 -22.27 13.53 -2.70
N ASP A 253 -21.93 14.07 -3.87
CA ASP A 253 -20.60 14.14 -4.46
C ASP A 253 -19.86 15.44 -4.12
N ARG A 254 -20.53 16.40 -3.47
CA ARG A 254 -19.98 17.71 -3.11
C ARG A 254 -20.04 17.96 -1.62
N VAL A 255 -18.95 18.51 -1.07
CA VAL A 255 -18.82 18.76 0.37
C VAL A 255 -18.25 20.15 0.67
N GLY A 256 -18.71 20.77 1.76
CA GLY A 256 -18.20 22.05 2.28
C GLY A 256 -18.13 22.07 3.81
N PHE A 257 -17.48 23.08 4.38
CA PHE A 257 -17.45 23.30 5.83
C PHE A 257 -18.86 23.66 6.35
N VAL A 258 -19.19 23.18 7.55
CA VAL A 258 -20.42 23.55 8.29
C VAL A 258 -20.34 24.97 8.83
#